data_AF-N6U7F5-F1
#
_entry.id   AF-N6U7F5-F1
#
_cell.length_a   1.000
_cell.length_b   1.000
_cell.length_c   1.000
_cell.angle_alpha   90.00
_cell.angle_beta   90.00
_cell.angle_gamma   90.00
#
_symmetry.space_group_name_H-M   'P 1'
#
loop_
_entity.id
_entity.type
_entity.pdbx_description
1 polymer ?
#
loop_
_entity_poly.entity_id
_entity_poly.type
_entity_poly.pdbx_seq_one_letter_code
_entity_poly.pdbx_strand_id
1 'polypeptide(L)'
;MRIKSLTARVLLLTTLWSAVALVVIGLVISNIYRKSAERGFQDLLRAQLYNVINSVTIGDQGSLAGSPQLGDLRFAQPKTGWYWMVEPLGTYTATPLVSPSLGASNLPVLSVLEAPFDKNYERYYIVTDAFGNRVQVAETEVVLDTDGRAARFRVTGNVAVVEDDVRNFSHSLYFALVGFGVGSLIVNALAILYGLKPLDKARAALERIRAGESERLQGDFPREILPLANEVNALIESNRRIVERARMQVGNLAHSLKTPIAVLLNESRVLERSHGDLVKNQAEVMQGQVQSYLNRARIAAQRDSVLARTEAEPALERLVRVMRRLNAEKEFELTVSPNLALAMEQQDLEETVGNLLENAARFAEHKVRLSASEAPPEIKGIDPARRHWVELVVEDDGPGLEPDQIREAMKRGRRLDESKPGTGLGLSIVSEITNEYQGKFELSRGDWGGLRASLILPGLTKDVA
;
A
#
# COMPACT_ATOMS: atom_id res chain seq x y z
N MET A 1 -6.69 4.27 -17.16
CA MET A 1 -6.55 3.54 -15.88
C MET A 1 -6.70 4.52 -14.72
N ARG A 2 -7.74 4.41 -13.87
CA ARG A 2 -7.85 5.25 -12.66
C ARG A 2 -6.86 4.72 -11.63
N ILE A 3 -5.78 5.45 -11.43
CA ILE A 3 -4.78 5.15 -10.40
C ILE A 3 -5.45 5.40 -9.04
N LYS A 4 -5.74 4.31 -8.31
CA LYS A 4 -6.44 4.32 -7.01
C LYS A 4 -5.51 4.59 -5.82
N SER A 5 -4.19 4.65 -6.02
CA SER A 5 -3.21 4.93 -4.97
C SER A 5 -2.98 6.43 -4.80
N LEU A 6 -3.06 6.92 -3.56
CA LEU A 6 -2.73 8.30 -3.19
C LEU A 6 -1.25 8.61 -3.53
N THR A 7 -0.35 7.68 -3.19
CA THR A 7 1.09 7.74 -3.48
C THR A 7 1.33 7.99 -4.97
N ALA A 8 0.68 7.19 -5.83
CA ALA A 8 0.88 7.28 -7.26
C ALA A 8 0.27 8.57 -7.85
N ARG A 9 -0.84 9.07 -7.30
CA ARG A 9 -1.42 10.37 -7.73
C ARG A 9 -0.50 11.54 -7.39
N VAL A 10 0.00 11.58 -6.16
CA VAL A 10 0.91 12.65 -5.72
C VAL A 10 2.18 12.62 -6.55
N LEU A 11 2.81 11.44 -6.70
CA LEU A 11 4.01 11.28 -7.51
C LEU A 11 3.80 11.73 -8.96
N LEU A 12 2.70 11.36 -9.59
CA LEU A 12 2.41 11.76 -10.97
C LEU A 12 2.23 13.26 -11.11
N LEU A 13 1.45 13.89 -10.22
CA LEU A 13 1.22 15.33 -10.25
C LEU A 13 2.53 16.11 -10.04
N THR A 14 3.33 15.71 -9.04
CA THR A 14 4.63 16.36 -8.78
C THR A 14 5.60 16.13 -9.92
N THR A 15 5.66 14.92 -10.49
CA THR A 15 6.55 14.59 -11.60
C THR A 15 6.19 15.38 -12.85
N LEU A 16 4.90 15.47 -13.18
CA LEU A 16 4.42 16.20 -14.34
C LEU A 16 4.73 17.70 -14.20
N TRP A 17 4.44 18.29 -13.04
CA TRP A 17 4.75 19.69 -12.77
C TRP A 17 6.25 19.98 -12.85
N SER A 18 7.08 19.16 -12.21
CA SER A 18 8.54 19.31 -12.26
C SER A 18 9.08 19.15 -13.67
N ALA A 19 8.58 18.19 -14.45
CA ALA A 19 8.99 18.00 -15.84
C ALA A 19 8.67 19.22 -16.70
N VAL A 20 7.43 19.75 -16.59
CA VAL A 20 7.03 20.97 -17.31
C VAL A 20 7.89 22.15 -16.90
N ALA A 21 8.12 22.35 -15.60
CA ALA A 21 8.94 23.45 -15.10
C ALA A 21 10.39 23.37 -15.62
N LEU A 22 11.01 22.19 -15.60
CA LEU A 22 12.38 21.99 -16.09
C LEU A 22 12.50 22.27 -17.59
N VAL A 23 11.52 21.83 -18.39
CA VAL A 23 11.48 22.11 -19.83
C VAL A 23 11.37 23.62 -20.08
N VAL A 24 10.45 24.30 -19.38
CA VAL A 24 10.27 25.74 -19.52
C VAL A 24 11.56 26.49 -19.12
N ILE A 25 12.18 26.13 -18.01
CA ILE A 25 13.44 26.73 -17.55
C ILE A 25 14.54 26.52 -18.59
N GLY A 26 14.71 25.30 -19.11
CA GLY A 26 15.71 24.99 -20.12
C GLY A 26 15.53 25.79 -21.41
N LEU A 27 14.30 25.94 -21.88
CA LEU A 27 13.98 26.74 -23.06
C LEU A 27 14.24 28.23 -22.84
N VAL A 28 13.81 28.77 -21.69
CA VAL A 28 14.00 30.19 -21.35
C VAL A 28 15.48 30.53 -21.24
N ILE A 29 16.26 29.76 -20.49
CA ILE A 29 17.70 30.01 -20.31
C ILE A 29 18.45 29.88 -21.63
N SER A 30 18.19 28.83 -22.43
CA SER A 30 18.83 28.65 -23.74
C SER A 30 18.54 29.83 -24.68
N ASN A 31 17.30 30.33 -24.70
CA ASN A 31 16.91 31.49 -25.52
C ASN A 31 17.56 32.80 -25.04
N ILE A 32 17.65 33.02 -23.73
CA ILE A 32 18.35 34.19 -23.16
C ILE A 32 19.84 34.14 -23.54
N TYR A 33 20.47 32.97 -23.39
CA TYR A 33 21.88 32.78 -23.75
C TYR A 33 22.12 33.04 -25.23
N ARG A 34 21.31 32.46 -26.12
CA ARG A 34 21.38 32.69 -27.57
C ARG A 34 21.34 34.16 -27.92
N LYS A 35 20.35 34.90 -27.42
CA LYS A 35 20.24 36.36 -27.65
C LYS A 35 21.43 37.13 -27.09
N SER A 36 22.01 36.67 -25.98
CA SER A 36 23.22 37.28 -25.42
C SER A 36 24.43 37.03 -26.31
N ALA A 37 24.61 35.80 -26.80
CA ALA A 37 25.71 35.43 -27.68
C ALA A 37 25.64 36.15 -29.03
N GLU A 38 24.45 36.24 -29.63
CA GLU A 38 24.22 37.00 -30.88
C GLU A 38 24.54 38.49 -30.71
N ARG A 39 24.12 39.12 -29.61
CA ARG A 39 24.45 40.52 -29.32
C ARG A 39 25.94 40.73 -29.10
N GLY A 40 26.57 39.87 -28.29
CA GLY A 40 28.01 39.95 -28.06
C GLY A 40 28.82 39.76 -29.35
N PHE A 41 28.33 38.92 -30.26
CA PHE A 41 28.94 38.72 -31.57
C PHE A 41 28.78 39.96 -32.48
N GLN A 42 27.61 40.60 -32.48
CA GLN A 42 27.43 41.89 -33.17
C GLN A 42 28.35 42.97 -32.61
N ASP A 43 28.47 43.09 -31.29
CA ASP A 43 29.36 44.06 -30.64
C ASP A 43 30.84 43.81 -30.99
N LEU A 44 31.24 42.54 -31.07
CA LEU A 44 32.58 42.17 -31.55
C LEU A 44 32.80 42.62 -33.00
N LEU A 45 31.85 42.34 -33.91
CA LEU A 45 31.97 42.75 -35.31
C LEU A 45 31.98 44.27 -35.46
N ARG A 46 31.18 44.99 -34.67
CA ARG A 46 31.19 46.46 -34.59
C ARG A 46 32.56 46.99 -34.19
N ALA A 47 33.15 46.46 -33.11
CA ALA A 47 34.48 46.89 -32.66
C ALA A 47 35.54 46.64 -33.74
N GLN A 48 35.50 45.50 -34.42
CA GLN A 48 36.41 45.19 -35.52
C GLN A 48 36.16 46.08 -36.75
N LEU A 49 34.91 46.42 -37.04
CA LEU A 49 34.55 47.37 -38.10
C LEU A 49 35.20 48.74 -37.84
N TYR A 50 35.08 49.28 -36.62
CA TYR A 50 35.75 50.53 -36.25
C TYR A 50 37.28 50.44 -36.31
N ASN A 51 37.87 49.31 -35.96
CA ASN A 51 39.31 49.09 -36.14
C ASN A 51 39.72 49.17 -37.62
N VAL A 52 38.95 48.58 -38.54
CA VAL A 52 39.22 48.69 -39.98
C VAL A 52 39.07 50.14 -40.44
N ILE A 53 37.99 50.83 -40.07
CA ILE A 53 37.74 52.24 -40.42
C ILE A 53 38.91 53.12 -40.00
N ASN A 54 39.41 52.97 -38.78
CA ASN A 54 40.49 53.78 -38.24
C ASN A 54 41.88 53.45 -38.80
N SER A 55 42.01 52.32 -39.50
CA SER A 55 43.30 51.83 -40.04
C SER A 55 43.48 52.07 -41.54
N VAL A 56 42.44 52.55 -42.22
CA VAL A 56 42.44 52.81 -43.66
C VAL A 56 42.26 54.29 -43.91
N THR A 57 43.17 54.84 -44.71
CA THR A 57 43.18 56.23 -45.14
C THR A 57 43.39 56.29 -46.65
N ILE A 58 43.37 57.51 -47.19
CA ILE A 58 43.75 57.75 -48.58
C ILE A 58 45.26 57.99 -48.60
N GLY A 59 45.99 57.13 -49.33
CA GLY A 59 47.42 57.23 -49.55
C GLY A 59 47.78 58.12 -50.73
N ASP A 60 49.07 58.12 -51.07
CA ASP A 60 49.60 58.90 -52.18
C ASP A 60 48.90 58.54 -53.51
N GLN A 61 48.68 59.55 -54.35
CA GLN A 61 47.94 59.45 -55.62
C GLN A 61 46.46 59.06 -55.49
N GLY A 62 45.87 59.15 -54.30
CA GLY A 62 44.45 58.87 -54.09
C GLY A 62 44.11 57.38 -53.99
N SER A 63 45.08 56.51 -53.73
CA SER A 63 44.85 55.08 -53.51
C SER A 63 44.32 54.79 -52.09
N LEU A 64 43.57 53.71 -51.91
CA LEU A 64 43.25 53.21 -50.57
C LEU A 64 44.52 52.62 -49.94
N ALA A 65 44.92 53.12 -48.78
CA ALA A 65 46.10 52.67 -48.07
C ALA A 65 45.75 52.33 -46.61
N GLY A 66 46.30 51.23 -46.10
CA GLY A 66 46.05 50.80 -44.73
C GLY A 66 46.34 49.32 -44.55
N SER A 67 46.63 48.92 -43.32
CA SER A 67 46.83 47.52 -42.94
C SER A 67 46.11 47.24 -41.63
N PRO A 68 44.80 46.94 -41.67
CA PRO A 68 44.02 46.63 -40.47
C PRO A 68 44.65 45.48 -39.67
N GLN A 69 45.09 45.77 -38.44
CA GLN A 69 45.65 44.78 -37.51
C GLN A 69 44.60 44.41 -36.47
N LEU A 70 43.70 43.48 -36.82
CA LEU A 70 42.57 43.07 -35.98
C LEU A 70 42.94 42.14 -34.81
N GLY A 71 44.22 41.75 -34.71
CA GLY A 71 44.74 40.91 -33.62
C GLY A 71 44.28 39.44 -33.65
N ASP A 72 43.54 39.03 -34.68
CA ASP A 72 42.97 37.69 -34.81
C ASP A 72 43.45 37.01 -36.10
N LEU A 73 44.11 35.85 -35.94
CA LEU A 73 44.68 35.07 -37.04
C LEU A 73 43.65 34.57 -38.05
N ARG A 74 42.36 34.52 -37.67
CA ARG A 74 41.28 34.08 -38.57
C ARG A 74 41.11 35.00 -39.78
N PHE A 75 41.49 36.28 -39.68
CA PHE A 75 41.51 37.22 -40.81
C PHE A 75 42.71 37.04 -41.76
N ALA A 76 43.67 36.19 -41.40
CA ALA A 76 44.80 35.83 -42.25
C ALA A 76 44.66 34.42 -42.87
N GLN A 77 43.77 33.58 -42.33
CA GLN A 77 43.59 32.20 -42.76
C GLN A 77 42.41 32.08 -43.76
N PRO A 78 42.60 31.44 -44.93
CA PRO A 78 41.50 31.23 -45.88
C PRO A 78 40.35 30.40 -45.29
N LYS A 79 39.13 30.60 -45.81
CA LYS A 79 37.92 29.80 -45.51
C LYS A 79 37.39 29.87 -44.08
N THR A 80 37.84 30.82 -43.27
CA THR A 80 37.42 30.94 -41.87
C THR A 80 36.04 31.56 -41.69
N GLY A 81 35.53 32.29 -42.69
CA GLY A 81 34.35 33.14 -42.56
C GLY A 81 34.62 34.46 -41.84
N TRP A 82 35.90 34.80 -41.61
CA TRP A 82 36.35 36.04 -40.97
C TRP A 82 37.12 36.86 -41.99
N TYR A 83 36.46 37.89 -42.51
CA TYR A 83 36.98 38.73 -43.59
C TYR A 83 36.79 40.21 -43.26
N TRP A 84 37.67 41.05 -43.77
CA TRP A 84 37.43 42.49 -43.87
C TRP A 84 37.67 42.94 -45.31
N MET A 85 36.91 43.94 -45.74
CA MET A 85 36.98 44.47 -47.11
C MET A 85 36.62 45.96 -47.09
N VAL A 86 37.39 46.75 -47.83
CA VAL A 86 37.15 48.18 -48.04
C VAL A 86 37.08 48.45 -49.53
N GLU A 87 35.90 48.86 -49.99
CA GLU A 87 35.64 49.13 -51.40
C GLU A 87 35.35 50.61 -51.59
N PRO A 88 35.94 51.26 -52.60
CA PRO A 88 35.60 52.65 -52.91
C PRO A 88 34.17 52.75 -53.45
N LEU A 89 33.50 53.87 -53.17
CA LEU A 89 32.12 54.14 -53.55
C LEU A 89 31.99 55.33 -54.51
N GLY A 90 30.94 55.30 -55.33
CA GLY A 90 30.56 56.41 -56.21
C GLY A 90 31.55 56.62 -57.35
N THR A 91 32.05 57.85 -57.50
CA THR A 91 33.03 58.24 -58.53
C THR A 91 34.47 57.91 -58.15
N TYR A 92 34.70 57.43 -56.93
CA TYR A 92 36.02 57.05 -56.45
C TYR A 92 36.40 55.66 -56.99
N THR A 93 37.49 55.60 -57.76
CA THR A 93 37.95 54.37 -58.47
C THR A 93 39.34 53.98 -57.99
N ALA A 94 39.41 53.34 -56.83
CA ALA A 94 40.64 52.76 -56.27
C ALA A 94 40.58 51.23 -56.23
N THR A 95 41.72 50.56 -56.09
CA THR A 95 41.76 49.12 -55.84
C THR A 95 41.21 48.82 -54.44
N PRO A 96 40.23 47.91 -54.29
CA PRO A 96 39.72 47.52 -52.97
C PRO A 96 40.82 46.92 -52.10
N LEU A 97 40.75 47.19 -50.79
CA LEU A 97 41.59 46.51 -49.80
C LEU A 97 40.82 45.34 -49.23
N VAL A 98 41.45 44.17 -49.17
CA VAL A 98 40.81 42.94 -48.69
C VAL A 98 41.71 42.19 -47.73
N SER A 99 41.10 41.52 -46.75
CA SER A 99 41.80 40.60 -45.86
C SER A 99 42.44 39.44 -46.62
N PRO A 100 43.62 38.96 -46.22
CA PRO A 100 44.24 37.76 -46.81
C PRO A 100 43.35 36.52 -46.76
N SER A 101 42.49 36.40 -45.74
CA SER A 101 41.53 35.29 -45.60
C SER A 101 40.47 35.24 -46.71
N LEU A 102 40.09 36.40 -47.29
CA LEU A 102 39.13 36.49 -48.39
C LEU A 102 39.78 36.17 -49.74
N GLY A 103 41.05 36.57 -49.91
CA GLY A 103 41.81 36.34 -51.13
C GLY A 103 41.17 37.00 -52.35
N ALA A 104 41.01 36.25 -53.45
CA ALA A 104 40.39 36.71 -54.70
C ALA A 104 38.86 36.50 -54.74
N SER A 105 38.25 36.02 -53.66
CA SER A 105 36.80 35.79 -53.57
C SER A 105 36.06 37.09 -53.24
N ASN A 106 34.77 37.16 -53.60
CA ASN A 106 33.91 38.28 -53.25
C ASN A 106 32.80 37.87 -52.28
N LEU A 107 32.32 38.83 -51.50
CA LEU A 107 31.17 38.67 -50.61
C LEU A 107 29.91 39.23 -51.27
N PRO A 108 28.80 38.47 -51.29
CA PRO A 108 27.51 38.98 -51.74
C PRO A 108 27.12 40.25 -50.99
N VAL A 109 26.69 41.27 -51.71
CA VAL A 109 26.22 42.55 -51.14
C VAL A 109 24.70 42.58 -51.27
N LEU A 110 24.01 42.78 -50.14
CA LEU A 110 22.59 43.03 -50.14
C LEU A 110 22.29 44.50 -50.44
N SER A 111 21.20 44.75 -51.15
CA SER A 111 20.73 46.12 -51.39
C SER A 111 20.34 46.81 -50.07
N VAL A 112 20.37 48.14 -50.05
CA VAL A 112 19.96 48.93 -48.85
C VAL A 112 18.48 48.69 -48.51
N LEU A 113 17.67 48.29 -49.50
CA LEU A 113 16.27 47.94 -49.29
C LEU A 113 16.10 46.61 -48.54
N GLU A 114 16.96 45.63 -48.82
CA GLU A 114 16.95 44.31 -48.18
C GLU A 114 17.58 44.34 -46.78
N ALA A 115 18.62 45.15 -46.60
CA ALA A 115 19.30 45.35 -45.33
C ALA A 115 19.55 46.86 -45.12
N PRO A 116 18.63 47.59 -44.45
CA PRO A 116 18.78 49.02 -44.21
C PRO A 116 19.81 49.33 -43.13
N PHE A 117 20.37 50.54 -43.18
CA PHE A 117 21.22 51.07 -42.11
C PHE A 117 20.40 51.39 -40.86
N ASP A 118 21.00 51.14 -39.71
CA ASP A 118 20.46 51.45 -38.39
C ASP A 118 20.74 52.90 -37.97
N LYS A 119 20.45 53.24 -36.71
CA LYS A 119 20.63 54.59 -36.16
C LYS A 119 22.09 55.03 -36.08
N ASN A 120 23.04 54.08 -36.07
CA ASN A 120 24.47 54.35 -36.06
C ASN A 120 25.07 54.38 -37.48
N TYR A 121 24.20 54.32 -38.51
CA TYR A 121 24.62 54.19 -39.91
C TYR A 121 25.42 52.90 -40.16
N GLU A 122 25.07 51.83 -39.44
CA GLU A 122 25.62 50.50 -39.59
C GLU A 122 24.52 49.53 -40.04
N ARG A 123 24.86 48.49 -40.77
CA ARG A 123 23.92 47.41 -41.09
C ARG A 123 24.52 46.04 -40.83
N TYR A 124 23.67 45.13 -40.35
CA TYR A 124 24.03 43.76 -40.04
C TYR A 124 23.15 42.81 -40.84
N TYR A 125 23.78 41.93 -41.62
CA TYR A 125 23.05 40.97 -42.43
C TYR A 125 23.82 39.66 -42.60
N ILE A 126 23.13 38.58 -42.93
CA ILE A 126 23.75 37.25 -43.08
C ILE A 126 23.80 36.90 -44.57
N VAL A 127 24.98 36.52 -45.05
CA VAL A 127 25.19 35.98 -46.40
C VAL A 127 25.97 34.67 -46.33
N THR A 128 25.98 33.94 -47.44
CA THR A 128 26.86 32.77 -47.59
C THR A 128 28.08 33.20 -48.37
N ASP A 129 29.28 32.94 -47.84
CA ASP A 129 30.53 33.24 -48.53
C ASP A 129 30.82 32.25 -49.68
N ALA A 130 31.87 32.51 -50.46
CA ALA A 130 32.28 31.64 -51.57
C ALA A 130 32.73 30.22 -51.13
N PHE A 131 32.93 30.00 -49.83
CA PHE A 131 33.37 28.74 -49.24
C PHE A 131 32.22 27.98 -48.55
N GLY A 132 30.99 28.50 -48.60
CA GLY A 132 29.81 27.89 -48.00
C GLY A 132 29.57 28.24 -46.54
N ASN A 133 30.35 29.15 -45.95
CA ASN A 133 30.12 29.61 -44.58
C ASN A 133 28.96 30.61 -44.54
N ARG A 134 28.08 30.48 -43.55
CA ARG A 134 27.14 31.54 -43.20
C ARG A 134 27.87 32.59 -42.38
N VAL A 135 28.05 33.77 -42.94
CA VAL A 135 28.77 34.87 -42.31
C VAL A 135 27.82 36.02 -42.01
N GLN A 136 27.97 36.62 -40.84
CA GLN A 136 27.32 37.87 -40.51
C GLN A 136 28.23 39.01 -40.93
N VAL A 137 27.72 39.91 -41.75
CA VAL A 137 28.39 41.10 -42.24
C VAL A 137 27.97 42.28 -41.40
N ALA A 138 28.94 42.99 -40.83
CA ALA A 138 28.79 44.34 -40.32
C ALA A 138 29.32 45.31 -41.38
N GLU A 139 28.48 46.25 -41.80
CA GLU A 139 28.80 47.17 -42.89
C GLU A 139 28.48 48.61 -42.52
N THR A 140 29.34 49.53 -42.96
CA THR A 140 29.08 50.98 -42.94
C THR A 140 29.72 51.66 -44.16
N GLU A 141 29.33 52.90 -44.44
CA GLU A 141 29.88 53.72 -45.51
C GLU A 141 30.41 55.02 -44.91
N VAL A 142 31.67 55.34 -45.20
CA VAL A 142 32.37 56.47 -44.58
C VAL A 142 33.02 57.32 -45.66
N VAL A 143 32.87 58.64 -45.53
CA VAL A 143 33.59 59.63 -46.35
C VAL A 143 35.00 59.79 -45.76
N LEU A 144 36.02 59.54 -46.58
CA LEU A 144 37.42 59.44 -46.17
C LEU A 144 38.16 60.79 -46.20
N ASP A 145 37.70 61.74 -47.02
CA ASP A 145 38.33 63.05 -47.17
C ASP A 145 37.32 64.17 -47.45
N THR A 146 37.82 65.41 -47.52
CA THR A 146 37.01 66.59 -47.85
C THR A 146 36.59 66.65 -49.32
N ASP A 147 37.22 65.85 -50.19
CA ASP A 147 36.89 65.76 -51.62
C ASP A 147 35.67 64.87 -51.87
N GLY A 148 35.07 64.33 -50.81
CA GLY A 148 33.87 63.49 -50.88
C GLY A 148 34.15 62.06 -51.31
N ARG A 149 35.41 61.60 -51.27
CA ARG A 149 35.74 60.21 -51.59
C ARG A 149 35.24 59.31 -50.46
N ALA A 150 34.29 58.44 -50.78
CA ALA A 150 33.69 57.52 -49.82
C ALA A 150 34.16 56.08 -50.06
N ALA A 151 34.19 55.30 -48.98
CA ALA A 151 34.42 53.86 -49.04
C ALA A 151 33.42 53.10 -48.17
N ARG A 152 33.07 51.90 -48.63
CA ARG A 152 32.28 50.93 -47.91
C ARG A 152 33.21 50.03 -47.12
N PHE A 153 32.97 49.95 -45.82
CA PHE A 153 33.70 49.10 -44.89
C PHE A 153 32.85 47.90 -44.53
N ARG A 154 33.41 46.71 -44.69
CA ARG A 154 32.76 45.45 -44.32
C ARG A 154 33.68 44.62 -43.44
N VAL A 155 33.13 44.13 -42.33
CA VAL A 155 33.76 43.10 -41.50
C VAL A 155 32.79 41.96 -41.33
N THR A 156 33.28 40.73 -41.42
CA THR A 156 32.48 39.53 -41.34
C THR A 156 32.98 38.60 -40.25
N GLY A 157 32.06 37.83 -39.69
CA GLY A 157 32.38 36.72 -38.81
C GLY A 157 31.51 35.51 -39.12
N ASN A 158 32.06 34.33 -38.86
CA ASN A 158 31.35 33.07 -39.10
C ASN A 158 30.28 32.82 -38.02
N VAL A 159 29.01 32.73 -38.44
CA VAL A 159 27.86 32.50 -37.56
C VAL A 159 27.94 31.13 -36.88
N ALA A 160 28.63 30.16 -37.48
CA ALA A 160 28.84 28.83 -36.90
C ALA A 160 29.50 28.90 -35.51
N VAL A 161 30.38 29.88 -35.27
CA VAL A 161 31.03 30.05 -33.95
C VAL A 161 30.01 30.29 -32.85
N VAL A 162 29.01 31.13 -33.11
CA VAL A 162 27.93 31.43 -32.16
C VAL A 162 26.96 30.24 -32.06
N GLU A 163 26.60 29.64 -33.19
CA GLU A 163 25.71 28.48 -33.21
C GLU A 163 26.29 27.28 -32.45
N ASP A 164 27.60 27.02 -32.59
CA ASP A 164 28.32 25.96 -31.88
C ASP A 164 28.43 26.24 -30.38
N ASP A 165 28.74 27.46 -29.98
CA ASP A 165 28.79 27.85 -28.57
C ASP A 165 27.41 27.71 -27.89
N VAL A 166 26.36 28.22 -28.53
CA VAL A 166 24.98 28.08 -28.05
C VAL A 166 24.54 26.62 -27.98
N ARG A 167 24.94 25.79 -28.96
CA ARG A 167 24.65 24.35 -28.98
C ARG A 167 25.34 23.62 -27.82
N ASN A 168 26.62 23.88 -27.60
CA ASN A 168 27.41 23.28 -26.52
C ASN A 168 26.87 23.68 -25.14
N PHE A 169 26.57 24.97 -24.96
CA PHE A 169 25.92 25.46 -23.75
C PHE A 169 24.56 24.77 -23.52
N SER A 170 23.71 24.72 -24.55
CA SER A 170 22.37 24.13 -24.43
C SER A 170 22.43 22.63 -24.13
N HIS A 171 23.34 21.88 -24.76
CA HIS A 171 23.55 20.47 -24.43
C HIS A 171 23.98 20.26 -22.98
N SER A 172 24.93 21.08 -22.51
CA SER A 172 25.43 21.01 -21.12
C SER A 172 24.32 21.35 -20.12
N LEU A 173 23.52 22.39 -20.42
CA LEU A 173 22.37 22.79 -19.64
C LEU A 173 21.32 21.68 -19.58
N TYR A 174 20.94 21.10 -20.73
CA TYR A 174 19.93 20.03 -20.77
C TYR A 174 20.41 18.77 -20.05
N PHE A 175 21.68 18.40 -20.20
CA PHE A 175 22.25 17.28 -19.45
C PHE A 175 22.19 17.52 -17.94
N ALA A 176 22.56 18.72 -17.48
CA ALA A 176 22.46 19.10 -16.08
C ALA A 176 21.00 19.10 -15.56
N LEU A 177 20.06 19.64 -16.35
CA LEU A 177 18.64 19.67 -15.99
C LEU A 177 18.01 18.27 -15.96
N VAL A 178 18.40 17.38 -16.87
CA VAL A 178 17.95 15.97 -16.85
C VAL A 178 18.52 15.26 -15.63
N GLY A 179 19.82 15.42 -15.33
CA GLY A 179 20.43 14.83 -14.14
C GLY A 179 19.77 15.33 -12.85
N PHE A 180 19.55 16.64 -12.74
CA PHE A 180 18.85 17.25 -11.62
C PHE A 180 17.39 16.76 -11.52
N GLY A 181 16.69 16.67 -12.65
CA GLY A 181 15.31 16.19 -12.73
C GLY A 181 15.19 14.75 -12.24
N VAL A 182 16.03 13.84 -12.74
CA VAL A 182 16.03 12.43 -12.29
C VAL A 182 16.38 12.33 -10.81
N GLY A 183 17.41 13.05 -10.35
CA GLY A 183 17.78 13.07 -8.93
C GLY A 183 16.64 13.57 -8.03
N SER A 184 15.98 14.65 -8.42
CA SER A 184 14.82 15.21 -7.69
C SER A 184 13.65 14.24 -7.64
N LEU A 185 13.36 13.54 -8.74
CA LEU A 185 12.31 12.50 -8.78
C LEU A 185 12.60 11.35 -7.83
N ILE A 186 13.85 10.87 -7.77
CA ILE A 186 14.26 9.80 -6.85
C ILE A 186 14.10 10.26 -5.41
N VAL A 187 14.60 11.44 -5.06
CA VAL A 187 14.51 11.99 -3.70
C VAL A 187 13.05 12.19 -3.28
N ASN A 188 12.22 12.77 -4.15
CA ASN A 188 10.80 12.96 -3.88
C ASN A 188 10.04 11.63 -3.71
N ALA A 189 10.35 10.63 -4.55
CA ALA A 189 9.78 9.30 -4.42
C ALA A 189 10.15 8.65 -3.08
N LEU A 190 11.42 8.72 -2.68
CA LEU A 190 11.86 8.25 -1.38
C LEU A 190 11.16 9.00 -0.25
N ALA A 191 11.11 10.33 -0.28
CA ALA A 191 10.45 11.14 0.75
C ALA A 191 8.97 10.76 0.96
N ILE A 192 8.23 10.55 -0.14
CA ILE A 192 6.82 10.13 -0.08
C ILE A 192 6.70 8.69 0.46
N LEU A 193 7.53 7.76 0.01
CA LEU A 193 7.51 6.37 0.49
C LEU A 193 7.84 6.28 1.98
N TYR A 194 8.86 7.01 2.43
CA TYR A 194 9.19 7.11 3.86
C TYR A 194 8.10 7.82 4.67
N GLY A 195 7.50 8.88 4.13
CA GLY A 195 6.44 9.65 4.78
C GLY A 195 5.13 8.88 4.94
N LEU A 196 4.82 7.94 4.03
CA LEU A 196 3.61 7.12 4.10
C LEU A 196 3.79 5.80 4.87
N LYS A 197 5.03 5.38 5.16
CA LYS A 197 5.33 4.18 5.95
C LYS A 197 4.57 4.07 7.28
N PRO A 198 4.32 5.17 8.04
CA PRO A 198 3.50 5.10 9.26
C PRO A 198 2.04 4.66 9.03
N LEU A 199 1.46 4.91 7.85
CA LEU A 199 0.11 4.43 7.51
C LEU A 199 0.07 2.92 7.34
N ASP A 200 1.10 2.34 6.74
CA ASP A 200 1.22 0.88 6.62
C ASP A 200 1.35 0.23 8.00
N LYS A 201 2.11 0.87 8.91
CA LYS A 201 2.18 0.44 10.32
C LYS A 201 0.82 0.50 11.02
N ALA A 202 0.06 1.58 10.83
CA ALA A 202 -1.28 1.72 11.39
C ALA A 202 -2.24 0.65 10.85
N ARG A 203 -2.19 0.38 9.54
CA ARG A 203 -2.96 -0.70 8.91
C ARG A 203 -2.61 -2.06 9.51
N ALA A 204 -1.33 -2.40 9.60
CA ALA A 204 -0.88 -3.66 10.18
C ALA A 204 -1.28 -3.80 11.66
N ALA A 205 -1.22 -2.71 12.43
CA ALA A 205 -1.68 -2.71 13.82
C ALA A 205 -3.19 -2.96 13.91
N LEU A 206 -3.99 -2.37 13.01
CA LEU A 206 -5.44 -2.61 12.95
C LEU A 206 -5.78 -4.06 12.54
N GLU A 207 -5.02 -4.65 11.61
CA GLU A 207 -5.15 -6.06 11.23
C GLU A 207 -4.89 -6.99 12.43
N ARG A 208 -3.89 -6.67 13.28
CA ARG A 208 -3.65 -7.39 14.54
C ARG A 208 -4.77 -7.26 15.55
N ILE A 209 -5.39 -6.07 15.66
CA ILE A 209 -6.58 -5.88 16.52
C ILE A 209 -7.74 -6.73 15.99
N ARG A 210 -7.96 -6.75 14.67
CA ARG A 210 -9.00 -7.58 14.05
C ARG A 210 -8.75 -9.08 14.25
N ALA A 211 -7.48 -9.50 14.34
CA ALA A 211 -7.09 -10.88 14.66
C ALA A 211 -7.18 -11.21 16.17
N GLY A 212 -7.42 -10.22 17.04
CA GLY A 212 -7.47 -10.41 18.49
C GLY A 212 -6.10 -10.43 19.18
N GLU A 213 -5.01 -10.17 18.45
CA GLU A 213 -3.63 -10.17 18.98
C GLU A 213 -3.31 -8.91 19.79
N SER A 214 -4.09 -7.84 19.63
CA SER A 214 -3.88 -6.58 20.32
C SER A 214 -5.21 -5.91 20.68
N GLU A 215 -5.28 -5.29 21.85
CA GLU A 215 -6.48 -4.60 22.32
C GLU A 215 -6.57 -3.14 21.85
N ARG A 216 -5.45 -2.54 21.42
CA ARG A 216 -5.36 -1.12 21.09
C ARG A 216 -4.39 -0.85 19.96
N LEU A 217 -4.63 0.21 19.22
CA LEU A 217 -3.72 0.72 18.20
C LEU A 217 -2.51 1.37 18.91
N GLN A 218 -1.47 0.57 19.17
CA GLN A 218 -0.23 1.01 19.81
C GLN A 218 0.85 1.27 18.75
N GLY A 219 1.55 2.39 18.88
CA GLY A 219 2.64 2.76 18.00
C GLY A 219 3.03 4.22 18.16
N ASP A 220 4.27 4.52 17.79
CA ASP A 220 4.72 5.90 17.64
C ASP A 220 4.21 6.43 16.29
N PHE A 221 3.13 7.20 16.35
CA PHE A 221 2.46 7.77 15.18
C PHE A 221 2.82 9.25 15.02
N PRO A 222 3.05 9.72 13.78
CA PRO A 222 3.18 11.15 13.48
C PRO A 222 1.99 11.96 14.00
N ARG A 223 2.19 13.26 14.24
CA ARG A 223 1.16 14.17 14.76
C ARG A 223 -0.10 14.22 13.90
N GLU A 224 0.03 13.94 12.61
CA GLU A 224 -1.07 13.89 11.63
C GLU A 224 -1.93 12.63 11.77
N ILE A 225 -1.35 11.53 12.26
CA ILE A 225 -2.03 10.22 12.40
C ILE A 225 -2.52 10.00 13.83
N LEU A 226 -1.88 10.63 14.82
CA LEU A 226 -2.20 10.46 16.24
C LEU A 226 -3.69 10.71 16.59
N PRO A 227 -4.37 11.75 16.06
CA PRO A 227 -5.80 11.95 16.33
C PRO A 227 -6.67 10.80 15.82
N LEU A 228 -6.37 10.28 14.62
CA LEU A 228 -7.09 9.14 14.06
C LEU A 228 -6.86 7.87 14.90
N ALA A 229 -5.64 7.63 15.35
CA ALA A 229 -5.32 6.51 16.23
C ALA A 229 -6.12 6.57 17.54
N ASN A 230 -6.23 7.77 18.14
CA ASN A 230 -7.01 7.99 19.35
C ASN A 230 -8.50 7.75 19.14
N GLU A 231 -9.06 8.22 18.03
CA GLU A 231 -10.48 8.02 17.70
C GLU A 231 -10.82 6.53 17.49
N VAL A 232 -9.93 5.80 16.79
CA VAL A 232 -10.06 4.34 16.63
C VAL A 232 -10.00 3.64 17.98
N ASN A 233 -9.07 4.02 18.86
CA ASN A 233 -8.99 3.45 20.21
C ASN A 233 -10.25 3.76 21.04
N ALA A 234 -10.80 4.97 20.93
CA ALA A 234 -12.04 5.34 21.61
C ALA A 234 -13.24 4.51 21.11
N LEU A 235 -13.31 4.25 19.80
CA LEU A 235 -14.34 3.40 19.20
C LEU A 235 -14.22 1.95 19.68
N ILE A 236 -13.01 1.40 19.71
CA ILE A 236 -12.73 0.03 20.23
C ILE A 236 -13.19 -0.07 21.69
N GLU A 237 -12.81 0.88 22.52
CA GLU A 237 -13.20 0.92 23.94
C GLU A 237 -14.72 1.07 24.12
N SER A 238 -15.37 1.86 23.27
CA SER A 238 -16.83 1.99 23.27
C SER A 238 -17.52 0.66 22.94
N ASN A 239 -17.09 -0.02 21.89
CA ASN A 239 -17.61 -1.33 21.51
C ASN A 239 -17.39 -2.38 22.61
N ARG A 240 -16.21 -2.39 23.21
CA ARG A 240 -15.91 -3.29 24.35
C ARG A 240 -16.91 -3.08 25.49
N ARG A 241 -17.16 -1.83 25.89
CA ARG A 241 -18.15 -1.51 26.94
C ARG A 241 -19.58 -1.90 26.56
N ILE A 242 -19.95 -1.81 25.29
CA ILE A 242 -21.28 -2.25 24.80
C ILE A 242 -21.41 -3.77 24.95
N VAL A 243 -20.39 -4.53 24.52
CA VAL A 243 -20.36 -5.99 24.63
C VAL A 243 -20.37 -6.43 26.10
N GLU A 244 -19.57 -5.82 26.97
CA GLU A 244 -19.54 -6.13 28.40
C GLU A 244 -20.90 -5.88 29.07
N ARG A 245 -21.58 -4.77 28.73
CA ARG A 245 -22.94 -4.50 29.23
C ARG A 245 -23.96 -5.52 28.73
N ALA A 246 -23.91 -5.88 27.46
CA ALA A 246 -24.79 -6.91 26.90
C ALA A 246 -24.59 -8.25 27.63
N ARG A 247 -23.34 -8.66 27.90
CA ARG A 247 -23.02 -9.87 28.68
C ARG A 247 -23.62 -9.82 30.09
N MET A 248 -23.46 -8.71 30.80
CA MET A 248 -24.01 -8.55 32.15
C MET A 248 -25.54 -8.61 32.16
N GLN A 249 -26.21 -7.98 31.18
CA GLN A 249 -27.67 -8.03 31.07
C GLN A 249 -28.21 -9.44 30.79
N VAL A 250 -27.56 -10.19 29.89
CA VAL A 250 -27.90 -11.59 29.62
C VAL A 250 -27.71 -12.45 30.87
N GLY A 251 -26.61 -12.27 31.61
CA GLY A 251 -26.36 -12.99 32.86
C GLY A 251 -27.41 -12.69 33.94
N ASN A 252 -27.80 -11.42 34.10
CA ASN A 252 -28.83 -11.03 35.05
C ASN A 252 -30.21 -11.58 34.67
N LEU A 253 -30.55 -11.59 33.38
CA LEU A 253 -31.79 -12.17 32.87
C LEU A 253 -31.82 -13.69 33.08
N ALA A 254 -30.67 -14.37 32.93
CA ALA A 254 -30.57 -15.79 33.23
C ALA A 254 -30.93 -16.11 34.67
N HIS A 255 -30.36 -15.33 35.59
CA HIS A 255 -30.57 -15.54 37.01
C HIS A 255 -32.03 -15.24 37.40
N SER A 256 -32.61 -14.16 36.88
CA SER A 256 -34.00 -13.79 37.17
C SER A 256 -35.03 -14.78 36.62
N LEU A 257 -34.72 -15.51 35.55
CA LEU A 257 -35.59 -16.55 35.00
C LEU A 257 -35.41 -17.92 35.67
N LYS A 258 -34.21 -18.27 36.15
CA LYS A 258 -33.96 -19.56 36.85
C LYS A 258 -34.75 -19.68 38.15
N THR A 259 -34.84 -18.60 38.93
CA THR A 259 -35.52 -18.59 40.24
C THR A 259 -37.02 -18.92 40.14
N PRO A 260 -37.85 -18.26 39.30
CA PRO A 260 -39.26 -18.60 39.18
C PRO A 260 -39.47 -20.00 38.56
N ILE A 261 -38.60 -20.43 37.64
CA ILE A 261 -38.65 -21.80 37.09
C ILE A 261 -38.40 -22.85 38.17
N ALA A 262 -37.41 -22.62 39.05
CA ALA A 262 -37.13 -23.50 40.18
C ALA A 262 -38.30 -23.58 41.17
N VAL A 263 -39.01 -22.46 41.39
CA VAL A 263 -40.24 -22.43 42.21
C VAL A 263 -41.33 -23.27 41.56
N LEU A 264 -41.59 -23.09 40.25
CA LEU A 264 -42.58 -23.90 39.52
C LEU A 264 -42.25 -25.41 39.57
N LEU A 265 -40.96 -25.77 39.44
CA LEU A 265 -40.50 -27.14 39.59
C LEU A 265 -40.72 -27.70 40.99
N ASN A 266 -40.53 -26.90 42.04
CA ASN A 266 -40.78 -27.34 43.41
C ASN A 266 -42.26 -27.50 43.71
N GLU A 267 -43.10 -26.53 43.32
CA GLU A 267 -44.56 -26.59 43.50
C GLU A 267 -45.19 -27.76 42.72
N SER A 268 -44.62 -28.10 41.55
CA SER A 268 -45.07 -29.26 40.77
C SER A 268 -44.99 -30.59 41.53
N ARG A 269 -44.11 -30.71 42.54
CA ARG A 269 -43.95 -31.91 43.37
C ARG A 269 -45.02 -32.06 44.45
N VAL A 270 -45.71 -30.96 44.79
CA VAL A 270 -46.72 -30.91 45.85
C VAL A 270 -48.14 -31.06 45.29
N LEU A 271 -48.32 -30.76 44.00
CA LEU A 271 -49.60 -30.90 43.28
C LEU A 271 -50.01 -32.36 43.04
N GLU A 272 -51.31 -32.61 42.85
CA GLU A 272 -51.82 -33.90 42.38
C GLU A 272 -51.15 -34.32 41.07
N ARG A 273 -50.80 -35.62 40.94
CA ARG A 273 -49.94 -36.16 39.85
C ARG A 273 -50.28 -35.62 38.46
N SER A 274 -51.55 -35.61 38.07
CA SER A 274 -51.97 -35.17 36.73
C SER A 274 -51.64 -33.70 36.43
N HIS A 275 -51.69 -32.83 37.44
CA HIS A 275 -51.39 -31.40 37.31
C HIS A 275 -49.90 -31.10 37.57
N GLY A 276 -49.29 -31.82 38.52
CA GLY A 276 -47.85 -31.74 38.81
C GLY A 276 -46.99 -32.12 37.60
N ASP A 277 -47.32 -33.20 36.90
CA ASP A 277 -46.56 -33.65 35.73
C ASP A 277 -46.64 -32.64 34.56
N LEU A 278 -47.80 -31.99 34.35
CA LEU A 278 -47.95 -30.94 33.34
C LEU A 278 -47.11 -29.70 33.67
N VAL A 279 -47.17 -29.21 34.91
CA VAL A 279 -46.41 -28.04 35.35
C VAL A 279 -44.90 -28.33 35.31
N LYS A 280 -44.49 -29.52 35.73
CA LYS A 280 -43.11 -29.98 35.66
C LYS A 280 -42.61 -29.99 34.21
N ASN A 281 -43.33 -30.65 33.31
CA ASN A 281 -42.95 -30.72 31.90
C ASN A 281 -42.84 -29.32 31.28
N GLN A 282 -43.78 -28.41 31.57
CA GLN A 282 -43.75 -27.05 31.04
C GLN A 282 -42.60 -26.22 31.64
N ALA A 283 -42.29 -26.39 32.93
CA ALA A 283 -41.17 -25.71 33.59
C ALA A 283 -39.81 -26.23 33.06
N GLU A 284 -39.68 -27.52 32.80
CA GLU A 284 -38.48 -28.13 32.17
C GLU A 284 -38.30 -27.63 30.73
N VAL A 285 -39.38 -27.49 29.94
CA VAL A 285 -39.35 -26.89 28.61
C VAL A 285 -38.88 -25.43 28.67
N MET A 286 -39.43 -24.64 29.58
CA MET A 286 -38.99 -23.25 29.80
C MET A 286 -37.53 -23.18 30.22
N GLN A 287 -37.08 -24.06 31.10
CA GLN A 287 -35.68 -24.13 31.53
C GLN A 287 -34.76 -24.40 30.33
N GLY A 288 -35.12 -25.36 29.48
CA GLY A 288 -34.38 -25.68 28.25
C GLY A 288 -34.37 -24.52 27.25
N GLN A 289 -35.49 -23.83 27.05
CA GLN A 289 -35.58 -22.66 26.17
C GLN A 289 -34.74 -21.49 26.66
N VAL A 290 -34.80 -21.18 27.97
CA VAL A 290 -34.01 -20.13 28.59
C VAL A 290 -32.53 -20.47 28.48
N GLN A 291 -32.13 -21.70 28.80
CA GLN A 291 -30.73 -22.12 28.69
C GLN A 291 -30.23 -22.03 27.23
N SER A 292 -31.02 -22.48 26.26
CA SER A 292 -30.68 -22.36 24.83
C SER A 292 -30.58 -20.90 24.38
N TYR A 293 -31.50 -20.03 24.81
CA TYR A 293 -31.47 -18.61 24.44
C TYR A 293 -30.28 -17.89 25.08
N LEU A 294 -29.94 -18.22 26.33
CA LEU A 294 -28.77 -17.69 27.01
C LEU A 294 -27.46 -18.17 26.40
N ASN A 295 -27.37 -19.45 26.02
CA ASN A 295 -26.23 -19.99 25.30
C ASN A 295 -26.06 -19.26 23.95
N ARG A 296 -27.13 -19.14 23.16
CA ARG A 296 -27.09 -18.37 21.90
C ARG A 296 -26.76 -16.89 22.08
N ALA A 297 -27.28 -16.25 23.12
CA ALA A 297 -27.00 -14.84 23.40
C ALA A 297 -25.55 -14.63 23.86
N ARG A 298 -25.04 -15.54 24.70
CA ARG A 298 -23.63 -15.56 25.12
C ARG A 298 -22.72 -15.74 23.91
N ILE A 299 -23.09 -16.64 23.01
CA ILE A 299 -22.20 -17.01 21.90
C ILE A 299 -22.34 -16.07 20.69
N ALA A 300 -23.52 -15.49 20.44
CA ALA A 300 -23.67 -14.38 19.50
C ALA A 300 -22.83 -13.15 19.91
N ALA A 301 -22.69 -12.89 21.22
CA ALA A 301 -21.79 -11.88 21.76
C ALA A 301 -20.31 -12.30 21.80
N GLN A 302 -19.97 -13.52 21.38
CA GLN A 302 -18.62 -14.09 21.33
C GLN A 302 -18.12 -14.34 19.91
N ARG A 303 -18.97 -14.22 18.87
CA ARG A 303 -18.54 -14.30 17.45
C ARG A 303 -17.42 -13.33 17.07
N ASP A 304 -17.26 -12.24 17.85
CA ASP A 304 -16.20 -11.25 17.65
C ASP A 304 -14.99 -11.41 18.60
N SER A 305 -14.98 -12.38 19.52
CA SER A 305 -13.83 -12.65 20.39
C SER A 305 -13.11 -13.95 19.99
N VAL A 306 -12.09 -13.82 19.14
CA VAL A 306 -11.15 -14.88 18.73
C VAL A 306 -10.22 -15.35 19.89
N LEU A 307 -10.51 -14.93 21.13
CA LEU A 307 -9.64 -15.09 22.30
C LEU A 307 -9.87 -16.39 23.11
N ALA A 308 -10.87 -17.21 22.77
CA ALA A 308 -11.17 -18.42 23.51
C ALA A 308 -10.18 -19.56 23.15
N ARG A 309 -9.20 -19.80 24.03
CA ARG A 309 -8.21 -20.87 23.91
C ARG A 309 -8.24 -21.74 25.18
N THR A 310 -8.40 -23.04 24.99
CA THR A 310 -8.32 -24.02 26.08
C THR A 310 -7.25 -25.08 25.75
N GLU A 311 -6.32 -25.28 26.68
CA GLU A 311 -5.42 -26.44 26.61
C GLU A 311 -6.19 -27.70 26.98
N ALA A 312 -6.23 -28.69 26.08
CA ALA A 312 -7.13 -29.84 26.21
C ALA A 312 -6.75 -30.71 27.41
N GLU A 313 -5.47 -31.06 27.54
CA GLU A 313 -4.99 -32.01 28.55
C GLU A 313 -5.35 -31.59 30.00
N PRO A 314 -5.04 -30.37 30.49
CA PRO A 314 -5.40 -29.98 31.85
C PRO A 314 -6.92 -29.96 32.10
N ALA A 315 -7.73 -29.61 31.09
CA ALA A 315 -9.18 -29.54 31.23
C ALA A 315 -9.82 -30.94 31.29
N LEU A 316 -9.42 -31.83 30.39
CA LEU A 316 -9.93 -33.19 30.33
C LEU A 316 -9.46 -34.02 31.54
N GLU A 317 -8.23 -33.83 32.01
CA GLU A 317 -7.74 -34.48 33.24
C GLU A 317 -8.57 -34.11 34.47
N ARG A 318 -8.96 -32.83 34.61
CA ARG A 318 -9.83 -32.40 35.72
C ARG A 318 -11.19 -33.09 35.67
N LEU A 319 -11.82 -33.15 34.49
CA LEU A 319 -13.10 -33.83 34.32
C LEU A 319 -13.00 -35.32 34.67
N VAL A 320 -12.02 -36.03 34.09
CA VAL A 320 -11.84 -37.46 34.34
C VAL A 320 -11.55 -37.74 35.82
N ARG A 321 -10.78 -36.86 36.49
CA ARG A 321 -10.53 -36.98 37.94
C ARG A 321 -11.82 -36.84 38.76
N VAL A 322 -12.72 -35.93 38.39
CA VAL A 322 -14.03 -35.78 39.05
C VAL A 322 -14.87 -37.04 38.79
N MET A 323 -14.92 -37.53 37.55
CA MET A 323 -15.70 -38.71 37.19
C MET A 323 -15.25 -39.98 37.90
N ARG A 324 -13.92 -40.21 38.02
CA ARG A 324 -13.34 -41.32 38.79
C ARG A 324 -13.73 -41.27 40.28
N ARG A 325 -13.87 -40.07 40.86
CA ARG A 325 -14.29 -39.92 42.26
C ARG A 325 -15.77 -40.20 42.47
N LEU A 326 -16.61 -39.85 41.48
CA LEU A 326 -18.06 -40.03 41.57
C LEU A 326 -18.51 -41.46 41.24
N ASN A 327 -17.71 -42.21 40.45
CA ASN A 327 -18.01 -43.56 40.00
C ASN A 327 -16.81 -44.47 40.28
N ALA A 328 -16.57 -44.77 41.55
CA ALA A 328 -15.37 -45.50 42.02
C ALA A 328 -15.32 -46.96 41.55
N GLU A 329 -16.46 -47.50 41.14
CA GLU A 329 -16.64 -48.86 40.62
C GLU A 329 -16.32 -49.00 39.12
N LYS A 330 -16.02 -47.89 38.42
CA LYS A 330 -15.75 -47.86 36.97
C LYS A 330 -14.35 -47.35 36.66
N GLU A 331 -13.76 -47.90 35.60
CA GLU A 331 -12.47 -47.47 35.08
C GLU A 331 -12.65 -46.34 34.06
N PHE A 332 -11.84 -45.29 34.18
CA PHE A 332 -11.81 -44.19 33.20
C PHE A 332 -10.42 -44.08 32.59
N GLU A 333 -10.31 -44.28 31.29
CA GLU A 333 -9.10 -44.08 30.49
C GLU A 333 -9.08 -42.68 29.88
N LEU A 334 -7.95 -41.99 29.94
CA LEU A 334 -7.74 -40.70 29.28
C LEU A 334 -6.51 -40.78 28.38
N THR A 335 -6.65 -40.42 27.11
CA THR A 335 -5.54 -40.30 26.16
C THR A 335 -5.63 -38.96 25.46
N VAL A 336 -4.61 -38.10 25.61
CA VAL A 336 -4.58 -36.78 24.97
C VAL A 336 -3.29 -36.65 24.16
N SER A 337 -3.41 -36.23 22.91
CA SER A 337 -2.25 -35.92 22.08
C SER A 337 -1.50 -34.70 22.65
N PRO A 338 -0.16 -34.69 22.64
CA PRO A 338 0.60 -33.61 23.23
C PRO A 338 0.34 -32.27 22.52
N ASN A 339 0.34 -31.18 23.29
CA ASN A 339 0.19 -29.80 22.80
C ASN A 339 -1.16 -29.48 22.11
N LEU A 340 -2.19 -30.27 22.36
CA LEU A 340 -3.53 -30.05 21.80
C LEU A 340 -4.21 -28.84 22.45
N ALA A 341 -4.57 -27.85 21.63
CA ALA A 341 -5.33 -26.67 22.05
C ALA A 341 -6.60 -26.52 21.22
N LEU A 342 -7.71 -26.23 21.90
CA LEU A 342 -9.01 -26.01 21.29
C LEU A 342 -9.28 -24.50 21.22
N ALA A 343 -9.82 -24.05 20.09
CA ALA A 343 -10.36 -22.70 19.92
C ALA A 343 -11.78 -22.63 20.53
N MET A 344 -11.88 -22.98 21.80
CA MET A 344 -13.11 -23.14 22.58
C MET A 344 -12.89 -22.62 24.00
N GLU A 345 -13.93 -22.03 24.60
CA GLU A 345 -13.88 -21.65 26.01
C GLU A 345 -13.84 -22.88 26.92
N GLN A 346 -13.09 -22.78 28.01
CA GLN A 346 -12.89 -23.91 28.92
C GLN A 346 -14.20 -24.39 29.52
N GLN A 347 -15.11 -23.47 29.87
CA GLN A 347 -16.41 -23.81 30.44
C GLN A 347 -17.28 -24.59 29.45
N ASP A 348 -17.27 -24.20 28.16
CA ASP A 348 -18.07 -24.88 27.15
C ASP A 348 -17.50 -26.27 26.88
N LEU A 349 -16.18 -26.42 26.86
CA LEU A 349 -15.53 -27.74 26.79
C LEU A 349 -15.92 -28.62 27.98
N GLU A 350 -15.89 -28.06 29.19
CA GLU A 350 -16.26 -28.75 30.43
C GLU A 350 -17.73 -29.16 30.44
N GLU A 351 -18.63 -28.31 29.94
CA GLU A 351 -20.06 -28.62 29.81
C GLU A 351 -20.31 -29.70 28.75
N THR A 352 -19.65 -29.62 27.60
CA THR A 352 -19.82 -30.57 26.50
C THR A 352 -19.30 -31.96 26.88
N VAL A 353 -18.03 -32.05 27.29
CA VAL A 353 -17.39 -33.33 27.63
C VAL A 353 -17.93 -33.87 28.95
N GLY A 354 -18.27 -33.01 29.92
CA GLY A 354 -18.89 -33.42 31.17
C GLY A 354 -20.23 -34.13 30.94
N ASN A 355 -21.10 -33.58 30.09
CA ASN A 355 -22.37 -34.22 29.73
C ASN A 355 -22.16 -35.59 29.05
N LEU A 356 -21.16 -35.72 28.18
CA LEU A 356 -20.84 -36.99 27.53
C LEU A 356 -20.29 -38.02 28.52
N LEU A 357 -19.38 -37.62 29.41
CA LEU A 357 -18.82 -38.50 30.44
C LEU A 357 -19.87 -38.95 31.45
N GLU A 358 -20.78 -38.07 31.88
CA GLU A 358 -21.88 -38.44 32.77
C GLU A 358 -22.83 -39.45 32.09
N ASN A 359 -23.10 -39.25 30.80
CA ASN A 359 -23.90 -40.19 30.03
C ASN A 359 -23.20 -41.56 29.90
N ALA A 360 -21.92 -41.57 29.53
CA ALA A 360 -21.12 -42.79 29.43
C ALA A 360 -21.05 -43.51 30.79
N ALA A 361 -20.75 -42.80 31.88
CA ALA A 361 -20.69 -43.36 33.22
C ALA A 361 -22.04 -43.94 33.68
N ARG A 362 -23.18 -43.44 33.21
CA ARG A 362 -24.49 -43.97 33.57
C ARG A 362 -24.83 -45.30 32.87
N PHE A 363 -24.28 -45.54 31.68
CA PHE A 363 -24.62 -46.69 30.83
C PHE A 363 -23.51 -47.74 30.71
N ALA A 364 -22.26 -47.38 30.97
CA ALA A 364 -21.12 -48.29 31.01
C ALA A 364 -21.33 -49.43 32.02
N GLU A 365 -20.84 -50.62 31.70
CA GLU A 365 -20.76 -51.74 32.63
C GLU A 365 -19.54 -51.58 33.54
N HIS A 366 -18.35 -51.42 32.95
CA HIS A 366 -17.10 -51.39 33.70
C HIS A 366 -16.14 -50.26 33.31
N LYS A 367 -16.13 -49.79 32.06
CA LYS A 367 -15.09 -48.86 31.58
C LYS A 367 -15.60 -47.78 30.63
N VAL A 368 -14.96 -46.61 30.74
CA VAL A 368 -15.19 -45.43 29.89
C VAL A 368 -13.85 -44.92 29.38
N ARG A 369 -13.77 -44.59 28.10
CA ARG A 369 -12.58 -44.00 27.47
C ARG A 369 -12.88 -42.60 26.96
N LEU A 370 -11.97 -41.67 27.24
CA LEU A 370 -11.92 -40.35 26.63
C LEU A 370 -10.59 -40.20 25.87
N SER A 371 -10.67 -39.95 24.57
CA SER A 371 -9.50 -39.65 23.74
C SER A 371 -9.61 -38.29 23.06
N ALA A 372 -8.47 -37.60 22.94
CA ALA A 372 -8.34 -36.31 22.28
C ALA A 372 -7.13 -36.30 21.34
N SER A 373 -7.36 -36.07 20.05
CA SER A 373 -6.30 -36.02 19.04
C SER A 373 -6.58 -34.99 17.96
N GLU A 374 -5.55 -34.59 17.21
CA GLU A 374 -5.77 -33.83 15.98
C GLU A 374 -6.64 -34.66 15.03
N ALA A 375 -7.68 -34.04 14.47
CA ALA A 375 -8.58 -34.72 13.56
C ALA A 375 -7.84 -35.02 12.24
N PRO A 376 -8.07 -36.19 11.62
CA PRO A 376 -7.51 -36.51 10.30
C PRO A 376 -7.85 -35.42 9.26
N PRO A 377 -6.99 -35.18 8.25
CA PRO A 377 -7.19 -34.11 7.25
C PRO A 377 -8.53 -34.16 6.50
N GLU A 378 -9.13 -35.35 6.42
CA GLU A 378 -10.40 -35.64 5.77
C GLU A 378 -11.60 -35.24 6.66
N ILE A 379 -11.42 -35.22 7.98
CA ILE A 379 -12.45 -34.93 8.96
C ILE A 379 -12.36 -33.45 9.33
N LYS A 380 -13.32 -32.68 8.80
CA LYS A 380 -13.45 -31.25 9.08
C LYS A 380 -14.83 -30.96 9.65
N GLY A 381 -14.91 -29.92 10.47
CA GLY A 381 -16.19 -29.33 10.86
C GLY A 381 -16.87 -28.63 9.69
N ILE A 382 -17.75 -27.68 10.01
CA ILE A 382 -18.63 -27.01 9.06
C ILE A 382 -17.94 -25.79 8.42
N ASP A 383 -16.91 -25.22 9.05
CA ASP A 383 -16.20 -24.05 8.55
C ASP A 383 -15.13 -24.38 7.49
N PRO A 384 -15.28 -23.96 6.22
CA PRO A 384 -14.30 -24.21 5.17
C PRO A 384 -13.01 -23.38 5.32
N ALA A 385 -13.02 -22.29 6.10
CA ALA A 385 -11.86 -21.43 6.29
C ALA A 385 -10.85 -21.99 7.31
N ARG A 386 -11.28 -22.97 8.13
CA ARG A 386 -10.51 -23.47 9.26
C ARG A 386 -9.64 -24.67 8.88
N ARG A 387 -8.35 -24.57 9.19
CA ARG A 387 -7.33 -25.56 8.78
C ARG A 387 -7.09 -26.68 9.79
N HIS A 388 -7.35 -26.43 11.07
CA HIS A 388 -7.07 -27.39 12.16
C HIS A 388 -8.34 -27.75 12.91
N TRP A 389 -8.53 -29.04 13.11
CA TRP A 389 -9.66 -29.63 13.82
C TRP A 389 -9.12 -30.65 14.83
N VAL A 390 -9.84 -30.81 15.92
CA VAL A 390 -9.55 -31.74 17.02
C VAL A 390 -10.72 -32.71 17.11
N GLU A 391 -10.42 -34.00 17.17
CA GLU A 391 -11.40 -35.03 17.47
C GLU A 391 -11.33 -35.37 18.97
N LEU A 392 -12.47 -35.23 19.66
CA LEU A 392 -12.69 -35.74 21.00
C LEU A 392 -13.67 -36.90 20.92
N VAL A 393 -13.29 -38.05 21.49
CA VAL A 393 -14.14 -39.24 21.51
C VAL A 393 -14.37 -39.68 22.95
N VAL A 394 -15.64 -39.89 23.30
CA VAL A 394 -16.05 -40.58 24.54
C VAL A 394 -16.69 -41.90 24.16
N GLU A 395 -16.20 -43.00 24.75
CA GLU A 395 -16.66 -44.36 24.47
C GLU A 395 -16.94 -45.11 25.77
N ASP A 396 -18.01 -45.90 25.80
CA ASP A 396 -18.36 -46.81 26.90
C ASP A 396 -18.49 -48.27 26.45
N ASP A 397 -18.47 -49.19 27.43
CA ASP A 397 -18.70 -50.63 27.25
C ASP A 397 -20.14 -51.07 27.57
N GLY A 398 -21.09 -50.14 27.52
CA GLY A 398 -22.50 -50.42 27.78
C GLY A 398 -23.20 -51.13 26.61
N PRO A 399 -24.55 -51.22 26.64
CA PRO A 399 -25.32 -51.88 25.59
C PRO A 399 -25.30 -51.15 24.23
N GLY A 400 -24.84 -49.90 24.19
CA GLY A 400 -24.83 -49.07 22.99
C GLY A 400 -26.24 -48.65 22.54
N LEU A 401 -26.33 -48.16 21.31
CA LEU A 401 -27.59 -47.79 20.66
C LEU A 401 -27.61 -48.33 19.22
N GLU A 402 -28.74 -48.89 18.81
CA GLU A 402 -28.97 -49.28 17.42
C GLU A 402 -29.15 -48.03 16.53
N PRO A 403 -28.91 -48.11 15.21
CA PRO A 403 -28.94 -46.95 14.31
C PRO A 403 -30.23 -46.11 14.37
N ASP A 404 -31.38 -46.78 14.56
CA ASP A 404 -32.67 -46.10 14.71
C ASP A 404 -32.78 -45.35 16.04
N GLN A 405 -32.23 -45.93 17.12
CA GLN A 405 -32.17 -45.31 18.43
C GLN A 405 -31.21 -44.12 18.44
N ILE A 406 -30.09 -44.20 17.73
CA ILE A 406 -29.16 -43.07 17.56
C ILE A 406 -29.88 -41.89 16.90
N ARG A 407 -30.62 -42.13 15.81
CA ARG A 407 -31.39 -41.09 15.13
C ARG A 407 -32.43 -40.44 16.03
N GLU A 408 -33.01 -41.20 16.94
CA GLU A 408 -34.01 -40.70 17.87
C GLU A 408 -33.38 -39.96 19.07
N ALA A 409 -32.25 -40.42 19.60
CA ALA A 409 -31.49 -39.76 20.65
C ALA A 409 -30.91 -38.40 20.21
N MET A 410 -30.64 -38.23 18.92
CA MET A 410 -30.21 -36.96 18.33
C MET A 410 -31.37 -35.94 18.17
N LYS A 411 -32.64 -36.36 18.35
CA LYS A 411 -33.79 -35.43 18.32
C LYS A 411 -33.95 -34.74 19.67
N ARG A 412 -34.21 -33.43 19.64
CA ARG A 412 -34.34 -32.58 20.84
C ARG A 412 -35.36 -33.14 21.84
N GLY A 413 -34.93 -33.28 23.10
CA GLY A 413 -35.80 -33.51 24.27
C GLY A 413 -36.48 -34.89 24.34
N ARG A 414 -36.06 -35.88 23.53
CA ARG A 414 -36.62 -37.24 23.55
C ARG A 414 -35.71 -38.18 24.34
N ARG A 415 -36.30 -38.95 25.26
CA ARG A 415 -35.64 -40.04 25.98
C ARG A 415 -36.01 -41.37 25.34
N LEU A 416 -35.04 -42.28 25.21
CA LEU A 416 -35.25 -43.66 24.78
C LEU A 416 -35.64 -44.61 25.92
N ASP A 417 -35.26 -44.26 27.15
CA ASP A 417 -35.57 -45.04 28.35
C ASP A 417 -36.03 -44.10 29.47
N GLU A 418 -37.27 -44.29 29.94
CA GLU A 418 -37.91 -43.51 31.01
C GLU A 418 -37.60 -44.04 32.43
N SER A 419 -37.01 -45.24 32.54
CA SER A 419 -36.82 -45.95 33.82
C SER A 419 -35.68 -45.42 34.70
N LYS A 420 -34.66 -44.76 34.11
CA LYS A 420 -33.51 -44.19 34.85
C LYS A 420 -33.68 -42.68 35.12
N PRO A 421 -33.29 -42.11 36.28
CA PRO A 421 -33.37 -40.66 36.52
C PRO A 421 -32.49 -39.85 35.54
N GLY A 422 -33.01 -38.74 35.01
CA GLY A 422 -32.26 -37.81 34.14
C GLY A 422 -33.15 -36.88 33.29
N THR A 423 -32.66 -35.67 32.97
CA THR A 423 -33.43 -34.63 32.27
C THR A 423 -33.52 -34.83 30.75
N GLY A 424 -32.72 -35.71 30.16
CA GLY A 424 -32.70 -35.95 28.70
C GLY A 424 -32.13 -34.79 27.87
N LEU A 425 -31.59 -33.75 28.51
CA LEU A 425 -31.09 -32.54 27.84
C LEU A 425 -29.62 -32.63 27.43
N GLY A 426 -28.83 -33.50 28.06
CA GLY A 426 -27.35 -33.53 27.91
C GLY A 426 -26.87 -33.61 26.46
N LEU A 427 -27.37 -34.56 25.66
CA LEU A 427 -26.97 -34.71 24.26
C LEU A 427 -27.40 -33.53 23.37
N SER A 428 -28.53 -32.89 23.70
CA SER A 428 -28.99 -31.71 22.96
C SER A 428 -28.12 -30.48 23.24
N ILE A 429 -27.62 -30.34 24.48
CA ILE A 429 -26.66 -29.30 24.87
C ILE A 429 -25.33 -29.53 24.14
N VAL A 430 -24.85 -30.78 24.12
CA VAL A 430 -23.63 -31.17 23.40
C VAL A 430 -23.74 -30.80 21.92
N SER A 431 -24.85 -31.16 21.27
CA SER A 431 -25.07 -30.84 19.86
C SER A 431 -25.17 -29.33 19.60
N GLU A 432 -25.84 -28.57 20.48
CA GLU A 432 -25.98 -27.11 20.34
C GLU A 432 -24.62 -26.41 20.45
N ILE A 433 -23.86 -26.67 21.53
CA ILE A 433 -22.54 -26.10 21.73
C ILE A 433 -21.60 -26.48 20.56
N THR A 434 -21.56 -27.76 20.19
CA THR A 434 -20.68 -28.24 19.10
C THR A 434 -20.97 -27.56 17.76
N ASN A 435 -22.25 -27.48 17.36
CA ASN A 435 -22.64 -26.84 16.10
C ASN A 435 -22.31 -25.35 16.09
N GLU A 436 -22.35 -24.71 17.25
CA GLU A 436 -22.11 -23.28 17.40
C GLU A 436 -20.62 -22.92 17.27
N TYR A 437 -19.73 -23.82 17.69
CA TYR A 437 -18.30 -23.79 17.33
C TYR A 437 -18.02 -24.28 15.89
N GLN A 438 -19.06 -24.43 15.06
CA GLN A 438 -19.00 -24.98 13.70
C GLN A 438 -18.37 -26.38 13.66
N GLY A 439 -18.43 -27.09 14.77
CA GLY A 439 -18.00 -28.46 14.89
C GLY A 439 -19.01 -29.45 14.34
N LYS A 440 -18.72 -30.74 14.52
CA LYS A 440 -19.64 -31.83 14.25
C LYS A 440 -19.75 -32.73 15.46
N PHE A 441 -20.96 -33.20 15.73
CA PHE A 441 -21.23 -34.17 16.79
C PHE A 441 -21.91 -35.38 16.19
N GLU A 442 -21.34 -36.56 16.39
CA GLU A 442 -21.82 -37.82 15.86
C GLU A 442 -21.84 -38.90 16.94
N LEU A 443 -22.83 -39.78 16.84
CA LEU A 443 -22.97 -40.97 17.66
C LEU A 443 -22.83 -42.20 16.77
N SER A 444 -22.06 -43.17 17.25
CA SER A 444 -21.81 -44.44 16.56
C SER A 444 -21.65 -45.56 17.59
N ARG A 445 -21.54 -46.81 17.12
CA ARG A 445 -21.21 -47.94 17.99
C ARG A 445 -19.70 -47.96 18.24
N GLY A 446 -19.30 -48.10 19.50
CA GLY A 446 -17.89 -48.18 19.91
C GLY A 446 -17.28 -49.55 19.61
N ASP A 447 -15.95 -49.59 19.63
CA ASP A 447 -15.14 -50.82 19.52
C ASP A 447 -15.39 -51.76 20.71
N TRP A 448 -15.80 -51.23 21.86
CA TRP A 448 -16.22 -51.99 23.03
C TRP A 448 -17.68 -52.47 22.99
N GLY A 449 -18.40 -52.20 21.90
CA GLY A 449 -19.79 -52.60 21.71
C GLY A 449 -20.82 -51.62 22.26
N GLY A 450 -20.40 -50.67 23.11
CA GLY A 450 -21.23 -49.60 23.67
C GLY A 450 -21.36 -48.37 22.76
N LEU A 451 -21.60 -47.20 23.34
CA LEU A 451 -21.82 -45.96 22.58
C LEU A 451 -20.50 -45.20 22.38
N ARG A 452 -20.24 -44.75 21.15
CA ARG A 452 -19.15 -43.85 20.79
C ARG A 452 -19.70 -42.48 20.40
N ALA A 453 -19.36 -41.46 21.18
CA ALA A 453 -19.67 -40.06 20.93
C ALA A 453 -18.42 -39.33 20.41
N SER A 454 -18.44 -38.87 19.16
CA SER A 454 -17.34 -38.12 18.54
C SER A 454 -17.71 -36.65 18.35
N LEU A 455 -16.84 -35.76 18.81
CA LEU A 455 -16.92 -34.31 18.65
C LEU A 455 -15.74 -33.85 17.78
N ILE A 456 -16.04 -33.21 16.67
CA ILE A 456 -15.06 -32.52 15.84
C ILE A 456 -15.12 -31.04 16.20
N LEU A 457 -14.10 -30.53 16.85
CA LEU A 457 -14.02 -29.17 17.37
C LEU A 457 -12.85 -28.42 16.76
N PRO A 458 -12.89 -27.08 16.72
CA PRO A 458 -11.82 -26.31 16.11
C PRO A 458 -10.52 -26.36 16.93
N GLY A 459 -9.42 -26.66 16.28
CA GLY A 459 -8.08 -26.69 16.88
C GLY A 459 -7.30 -25.37 16.69
N LEU A 460 -6.34 -25.15 17.57
CA LEU A 460 -5.29 -24.14 17.42
C LEU A 460 -3.94 -24.86 17.27
N THR A 461 -3.19 -24.51 16.23
CA THR A 461 -1.77 -24.85 16.18
C THR A 461 -1.05 -24.01 17.23
N LYS A 462 -0.35 -24.67 18.17
CA LYS A 462 0.81 -24.04 18.82
C LYS A 462 1.85 -23.89 17.71
N ASP A 463 1.77 -22.83 16.92
CA ASP A 463 2.98 -22.33 16.27
C ASP A 463 3.93 -22.01 17.42
N VAL A 464 4.95 -22.84 17.57
CA VAL A 464 6.08 -22.57 18.44
C VAL A 464 6.75 -21.32 17.87
N ALA A 465 6.40 -20.16 18.42
CA ALA A 465 7.05 -18.88 18.20
C ALA A 465 7.35 -18.24 19.56
#